data_AF-A0A545TAX6-F1
#
_entry.id   AF-A0A545TAX6-F1
#
_cell.length_a   1.000
_cell.length_b   1.000
_cell.length_c   1.000
_cell.angle_alpha   90.00
_cell.angle_beta   90.00
_cell.angle_gamma   90.00
#
_symmetry.space_group_name_H-M   'P 1'
#
loop_
_entity.id
_entity.type
_entity.pdbx_description
1 polymer ?
#
loop_
_entity_poly.entity_id
_entity_poly.type
_entity_poly.pdbx_seq_one_letter_code
_entity_poly.pdbx_strand_id
1 'polypeptide(L)' 'MKRYPSYKGPFSVRAVKIARVVSATGCLVPDETSLLPIYVSEQWFDHNSPVDGGYYLVLANGTTGYMEAELFENEFTPDH' A
#
# COMPACT_ATOMS: atom_id res chain seq x y z
N MET A 1 2.44 -17.92 0.21
CA MET A 1 1.98 -16.52 0.39
C MET A 1 3.17 -15.60 0.19
N LYS A 2 3.23 -14.85 -0.92
CA LYS A 2 4.26 -13.82 -1.08
C LYS A 2 4.00 -12.73 -0.03
N ARG A 3 4.98 -12.45 0.82
CA ARG A 3 4.86 -11.50 1.94
C ARG A 3 5.22 -10.12 1.42
N TYR A 4 4.32 -9.15 1.58
CA TYR A 4 4.66 -7.74 1.36
C TYR A 4 5.83 -7.32 2.25
N PRO A 5 6.67 -6.38 1.79
CA PRO A 5 7.76 -5.83 2.59
C PRO A 5 7.25 -5.29 3.93
N SER A 6 8.01 -5.57 4.98
CA SER A 6 7.73 -5.08 6.33
C SER A 6 8.46 -3.76 6.57
N TYR A 7 7.84 -2.89 7.34
CA TYR A 7 8.38 -1.60 7.75
C TYR A 7 8.15 -1.38 9.24
N LYS A 8 9.06 -0.62 9.86
CA LYS A 8 8.98 -0.16 11.25
C LYS A 8 8.87 1.36 11.30
N GLY A 9 8.00 1.84 12.18
CA GLY A 9 7.76 3.25 12.46
C GLY A 9 6.97 3.38 13.77
N PRO A 10 6.00 4.30 13.87
CA PRO A 10 5.08 4.37 15.01
C PRO A 10 4.38 3.03 15.34
N PHE A 11 4.26 2.15 14.33
CA PHE A 11 3.82 0.76 14.47
C PHE A 11 4.51 -0.11 13.39
N SER A 12 4.39 -1.43 13.50
CA SER A 12 4.83 -2.35 12.44
C SER A 12 3.75 -2.50 11.38
N VAL A 13 4.13 -2.37 10.12
CA VAL A 13 3.20 -2.43 8.99
C VAL A 13 3.84 -3.18 7.84
N ARG A 14 3.03 -3.83 7.00
CA ARG A 14 3.47 -4.25 5.68
C ARG A 14 2.94 -3.27 4.65
N ALA A 15 3.79 -2.84 3.72
CA ALA A 15 3.40 -1.86 2.73
C ALA A 15 3.92 -2.18 1.34
N VAL A 16 3.17 -1.77 0.34
CA VAL A 16 3.52 -1.92 -1.08
C VAL A 16 3.41 -0.57 -1.74
N LYS A 17 4.51 -0.12 -2.37
CA LYS A 17 4.50 1.09 -3.18
C LYS A 17 3.68 0.84 -4.45
N ILE A 18 2.78 1.75 -4.76
CA ILE A 18 1.87 1.67 -5.91
C ILE A 18 2.54 2.40 -7.07
N ALA A 19 2.91 1.71 -8.13
CA ALA A 19 3.38 2.36 -9.35
C ALA A 19 2.25 3.02 -10.14
N ARG A 20 1.07 2.39 -10.17
CA ARG A 20 -0.09 2.92 -10.90
C ARG A 20 -1.43 2.54 -10.30
N VAL A 21 -2.35 3.49 -10.25
CA VAL A 21 -3.75 3.32 -9.89
C VAL A 21 -4.60 3.25 -11.16
N VAL A 22 -5.39 2.18 -11.30
CA VAL A 22 -6.37 2.01 -12.38
C VAL A 22 -7.77 2.17 -11.78
N SER A 23 -8.23 3.43 -11.74
CA SER A 23 -9.48 3.83 -11.08
C SER A 23 -10.71 3.08 -11.59
N ALA A 24 -10.81 2.84 -12.90
CA ALA A 24 -11.93 2.14 -13.53
C ALA A 24 -12.19 0.73 -12.96
N THR A 25 -11.20 0.12 -12.32
CA THR A 25 -11.29 -1.24 -11.76
C THR A 25 -10.91 -1.31 -10.28
N GLY A 26 -10.58 -0.19 -9.63
CA GLY A 26 -10.01 -0.20 -8.27
C GLY A 26 -8.73 -1.04 -8.16
N CYS A 27 -7.89 -1.04 -9.19
CA CYS A 27 -6.69 -1.87 -9.24
C CYS A 27 -5.45 -1.02 -8.92
N LEU A 28 -4.67 -1.45 -7.94
CA LEU A 28 -3.39 -0.85 -7.56
C LEU A 28 -2.27 -1.75 -8.09
N VAL A 29 -1.45 -1.23 -8.99
CA VAL A 29 -0.31 -1.94 -9.59
C VAL A 29 0.92 -1.67 -8.71
N PRO A 30 1.52 -2.69 -8.08
CA PRO A 30 2.75 -2.53 -7.33
C PRO A 30 3.91 -2.04 -8.19
N ASP A 31 4.82 -1.28 -7.59
CA ASP A 31 6.10 -0.91 -8.21
C ASP A 31 7.06 -2.11 -8.31
N GLU A 32 6.95 -3.06 -7.37
CA GLU A 32 7.69 -4.31 -7.44
C GLU A 32 7.02 -5.30 -8.40
N THR A 33 7.66 -5.57 -9.55
CA THR A 33 7.13 -6.45 -10.61
C THR A 33 6.92 -7.91 -10.19
N SER A 34 7.48 -8.31 -9.05
CA SER A 34 7.32 -9.66 -8.49
C SER A 34 5.95 -9.85 -7.79
N LEU A 35 5.28 -8.75 -7.46
CA LEU A 35 3.99 -8.69 -6.79
C LEU A 35 2.85 -8.66 -7.81
N LEU A 36 1.70 -9.22 -7.41
CA LEU A 36 0.49 -9.20 -8.23
C LEU A 36 -0.27 -7.88 -7.99
N PRO A 37 -1.06 -7.42 -8.98
CA PRO A 37 -1.98 -6.31 -8.77
C PRO A 37 -2.94 -6.54 -7.61
N ILE A 38 -3.26 -5.46 -6.90
CA ILE A 38 -4.15 -5.46 -5.74
C ILE A 38 -5.50 -4.88 -6.17
N TYR A 39 -6.57 -5.64 -5.98
CA TYR A 39 -7.93 -5.17 -6.25
C TYR A 39 -8.59 -4.79 -4.92
N VAL A 40 -9.04 -3.54 -4.84
CA VAL A 40 -9.74 -2.99 -3.68
C VAL A 40 -11.22 -2.79 -4.00
N SER A 41 -12.06 -2.75 -2.99
CA SER A 41 -13.47 -2.39 -3.17
C SER A 41 -13.62 -0.91 -3.52
N GLU A 42 -14.72 -0.56 -4.18
CA GLU A 42 -15.10 0.83 -4.46
C GLU A 42 -15.12 1.67 -3.17
N GLN A 43 -15.74 1.15 -2.10
CA GLN A 43 -15.76 1.83 -0.80
C GLN A 43 -14.35 2.12 -0.24
N TRP A 44 -13.42 1.18 -0.37
CA TRP A 44 -12.04 1.42 0.07
C TRP A 44 -11.37 2.48 -0.81
N PHE A 45 -11.60 2.42 -2.12
CA PHE A 45 -11.05 3.36 -3.08
C PHE A 45 -11.53 4.79 -2.79
N ASP A 46 -12.83 4.98 -2.61
CA ASP A 46 -13.41 6.29 -2.32
C ASP A 46 -12.93 6.85 -0.99
N HIS A 47 -12.82 6.00 0.04
CA HIS A 47 -12.36 6.41 1.35
C HIS A 47 -10.88 6.84 1.36
N ASN A 48 -10.04 6.17 0.59
CA ASN A 48 -8.58 6.39 0.62
C ASN A 48 -8.09 7.33 -0.49
N SER A 49 -8.83 7.44 -1.60
CA SER A 49 -8.47 8.23 -2.79
C SER A 49 -7.00 8.04 -3.20
N PRO A 50 -6.55 6.80 -3.46
CA PRO A 50 -5.14 6.50 -3.68
C PRO A 50 -4.60 7.14 -4.96
N VAL A 51 -3.32 7.54 -4.94
CA VAL A 51 -2.61 8.03 -6.12
C VAL A 51 -1.35 7.22 -6.42
N ASP A 52 -0.84 7.41 -7.63
CA ASP A 52 0.43 6.83 -8.07
C ASP A 52 1.57 7.29 -7.15
N GLY A 53 2.46 6.36 -6.81
CA GLY A 53 3.60 6.58 -5.93
C GLY A 53 3.31 6.38 -4.43
N GLY A 54 2.05 6.40 -4.01
CA GLY A 54 1.66 6.15 -2.62
C GLY A 54 1.80 4.69 -2.19
N TYR A 55 1.45 4.40 -0.94
CA TYR A 55 1.61 3.09 -0.33
C TYR A 55 0.28 2.46 0.07
N TYR A 56 0.07 1.22 -0.36
CA TYR A 56 -0.96 0.34 0.18
C TYR A 56 -0.44 -0.33 1.45
N LEU A 57 -1.19 -0.21 2.55
CA LEU A 57 -0.82 -0.68 3.88
C LEU A 57 -1.63 -1.91 4.29
N VAL A 58 -0.99 -2.82 5.01
CA VAL A 58 -1.61 -3.95 5.71
C VAL A 58 -1.10 -3.97 7.15
N LEU A 59 -2.00 -3.65 8.08
CA LEU A 59 -1.74 -3.67 9.51
C LEU A 59 -1.74 -5.09 10.06
N ALA A 60 -1.19 -5.28 11.26
CA ALA A 60 -1.09 -6.60 11.90
C ALA A 60 -2.45 -7.28 12.14
N ASN A 61 -3.51 -6.50 12.32
CA ASN A 61 -4.89 -6.99 12.48
C ASN A 61 -5.59 -7.31 11.14
N GLY A 62 -4.90 -7.13 10.01
CA GLY A 62 -5.46 -7.35 8.67
C GLY A 62 -6.20 -6.14 8.09
N THR A 63 -6.35 -5.03 8.84
CA THR A 63 -6.89 -3.78 8.30
C THR A 63 -5.97 -3.23 7.23
N THR A 64 -6.56 -2.74 6.15
CA THR A 64 -5.84 -2.22 4.99
C THR A 64 -6.11 -0.73 4.83
N GLY A 65 -5.09 0.02 4.42
CA GLY A 65 -5.20 1.47 4.29
C GLY A 65 -4.24 2.02 3.24
N TYR A 66 -4.25 3.33 3.08
CA TYR A 66 -3.38 4.04 2.16
C TYR A 66 -2.59 5.12 2.90
N MET A 67 -1.40 5.42 2.40
CA MET A 67 -0.61 6.56 2.86
C MET A 67 0.17 7.16 1.69
N GLU A 68 0.21 8.49 1.62
CA GLU A 68 1.05 9.22 0.67
C GLU A 68 2.53 8.89 0.87
N ALA A 69 3.29 8.92 -0.23
CA ALA A 69 4.69 8.53 -0.24
C ALA A 69 5.54 9.33 0.75
N GLU A 70 5.39 10.66 0.76
CA GLU A 70 6.15 11.55 1.64
C GLU A 70 5.89 11.25 3.11
N LEU A 71 4.62 11.09 3.50
CA LEU A 71 4.27 10.74 4.88
C LEU A 71 4.79 9.36 5.26
N PHE A 72 4.65 8.38 4.38
CA PHE A 72 5.08 7.02 4.66
C PHE A 72 6.60 6.92 4.81
N GLU A 73 7.35 7.50 3.87
CA GLU A 73 8.82 7.42 3.85
C GLU A 73 9.47 8.23 4.99
N ASN A 74 8.79 9.25 5.52
CA ASN A 74 9.24 10.01 6.70
C ASN A 74 9.03 9.25 8.02
N GLU A 75 7.94 8.49 8.13
CA GLU A 75 7.54 7.83 9.38
C GLU A 75 7.99 6.37 9.46
N PHE A 76 8.25 5.72 8.32
CA PHE A 76 8.53 4.29 8.25
C PHE A 76 9.83 3.99 7.53
N THR A 77 10.56 3.01 8.07
CA THR A 77 11.81 2.49 7.49
C THR A 77 11.68 0.99 7.23
N PRO A 78 12.33 0.44 6.19
CA PRO A 78 12.31 -1.00 5.93
C PRO A 78 12.78 -1.81 7.14
N ASP A 79 12.04 -2.87 7.48
CA ASP A 79 12.39 -3.80 8.55
C ASP A 79 13.19 -4.97 7.97
N HIS A 80 14.52 -4.88 8.07
CA HIS A 80 15.48 -5.86 7.57
C HIS A 80 15.64 -7.08 8.49
#